data_AF-A0A9W4S1N4-F1
#
_entry.id   AF-A0A9W4S1N4-F1
#
_cell.length_a   1.000
_cell.length_b   1.000
_cell.length_c   1.000
_cell.angle_alpha   90.00
_cell.angle_beta   90.00
_cell.angle_gamma   90.00
#
_symmetry.space_group_name_H-M   'P 1'
#
loop_
_entity.id
_entity.type
_entity.pdbx_description
1 polymer ?
#
loop_
_entity_poly.entity_id
_entity_poly.type
_entity_poly.pdbx_seq_one_letter_code
_entity_poly.pdbx_strand_id
1 'polypeptide(L)'
;LGRGTSTHDGAAIAHAVLDHVVRENKCLTLFITHYQNLARLADGIGQGLVKNVHMRFTATRKDGEDGREDDDAGADEEITFLYEVGEGVAHRSYGLNVARLARIPRKVIEVAAQKSREMEQDVRARRLRGTARLLSDVLQSKTDQLEHLMSNIEQL
;
A
#
# COMPACT_ATOMS: atom_id res chain seq x y z
N LEU A 1 11.37 11.57 -0.26
CA LEU A 1 10.90 12.59 -1.23
C LEU A 1 9.39 12.81 -1.04
N GLY A 2 8.86 14.03 -1.21
CA GLY A 2 7.41 14.30 -1.08
C GLY A 2 6.86 14.56 0.33
N ARG A 3 7.70 14.64 1.37
CA ARG A 3 7.27 14.76 2.78
C ARG A 3 6.56 16.08 3.14
N GLY A 4 6.96 17.19 2.51
CA GLY A 4 6.50 18.54 2.88
C GLY A 4 5.27 19.03 2.14
N THR A 5 4.49 18.12 1.53
CA THR A 5 3.31 18.47 0.71
C THR A 5 2.16 17.51 0.98
N SER A 6 1.03 17.70 0.30
CA SER A 6 -0.13 16.83 0.38
C SER A 6 0.25 15.37 0.03
N THR A 7 -0.47 14.40 0.59
CA THR A 7 -0.19 12.97 0.35
C THR A 7 -0.23 12.61 -1.13
N HIS A 8 -1.14 13.23 -1.90
CA HIS A 8 -1.33 12.94 -3.31
C HIS A 8 -0.20 13.54 -4.14
N ASP A 9 0.13 14.82 -3.92
CA ASP A 9 1.21 15.49 -4.64
C ASP A 9 2.56 14.86 -4.30
N GLY A 10 2.79 14.52 -3.02
CA GLY A 10 4.01 13.88 -2.58
C GLY A 10 4.23 12.51 -3.22
N ALA A 11 3.16 11.71 -3.36
CA ALA A 11 3.21 10.43 -4.05
C ALA A 11 3.46 10.61 -5.56
N ALA A 12 2.80 11.58 -6.20
CA ALA A 12 2.99 11.87 -7.63
C ALA A 12 4.42 12.33 -7.94
N ILE A 13 4.96 13.26 -7.14
CA ILE A 13 6.35 13.72 -7.25
C ILE A 13 7.33 12.56 -7.04
N ALA A 14 7.10 11.73 -6.02
CA ALA A 14 7.96 10.58 -5.74
C ALA A 14 7.97 9.57 -6.90
N HIS A 15 6.80 9.32 -7.50
CA HIS A 15 6.68 8.46 -8.67
C HIS A 15 7.45 9.02 -9.87
N ALA A 16 7.21 10.28 -10.22
CA ALA A 16 7.84 10.92 -11.38
C ALA A 16 9.38 10.91 -11.26
N VAL A 17 9.91 11.20 -10.07
CA VAL A 17 11.36 11.15 -9.84
C VAL A 17 11.91 9.73 -9.92
N LEU A 18 11.23 8.74 -9.33
CA LEU A 18 11.68 7.35 -9.43
C LEU A 18 11.70 6.88 -10.90
N ASP A 19 10.65 7.18 -11.66
CA ASP A 19 10.56 6.80 -13.07
C ASP A 19 11.65 7.47 -13.91
N HIS A 20 11.90 8.76 -13.70
CA HIS A 20 12.98 9.48 -14.39
C HIS A 20 14.37 8.89 -14.07
N VAL A 21 14.64 8.61 -12.79
CA VAL A 21 15.93 8.04 -12.39
C VAL A 21 16.14 6.65 -13.02
N VAL A 22 15.09 5.84 -13.11
CA VAL A 22 15.17 4.49 -13.68
C VAL A 22 15.29 4.52 -15.20
N ARG A 23 14.55 5.38 -15.91
CA ARG A 23 14.49 5.40 -17.38
C ARG A 23 15.57 6.25 -18.02
N GLU A 24 15.89 7.39 -17.41
CA GLU A 24 16.79 8.40 -17.97
C GLU A 24 18.18 8.33 -17.33
N ASN A 25 18.29 8.60 -16.02
CA ASN A 25 19.59 8.68 -15.35
C ASN A 25 20.33 7.35 -15.31
N LYS A 26 19.60 6.25 -15.07
CA LYS A 26 20.13 4.87 -14.98
C LYS A 26 21.30 4.71 -14.01
N CYS A 27 21.32 5.51 -12.94
CA CYS A 27 22.34 5.42 -11.91
C CYS A 27 21.92 4.44 -10.79
N LEU A 28 22.91 3.87 -10.11
CA LEU A 28 22.68 3.06 -8.91
C LEU A 28 21.96 3.92 -7.86
N THR A 29 20.75 3.50 -7.47
CA THR A 29 19.87 4.31 -6.63
C THR A 29 19.28 3.49 -5.48
N LEU A 30 19.33 4.06 -4.28
CA LEU A 30 18.52 3.62 -3.14
C LEU A 30 17.37 4.61 -2.92
N PHE A 31 16.14 4.18 -3.19
CA PHE A 31 14.96 5.04 -3.09
C PHE A 31 14.11 4.66 -1.87
N ILE A 32 14.16 5.48 -0.81
CA ILE A 32 13.42 5.24 0.44
C ILE A 32 12.10 6.01 0.43
N THR A 33 10.98 5.30 0.70
CA THR A 33 9.64 5.87 0.64
C THR A 33 8.68 5.24 1.66
N HIS A 34 7.69 6.03 2.11
CA HIS A 34 6.53 5.54 2.88
C HIS A 34 5.28 5.32 1.99
N TYR A 35 5.36 5.65 0.71
CA TYR A 35 4.24 5.50 -0.23
C TYR A 35 4.10 4.04 -0.68
N GLN A 36 3.28 3.27 0.03
CA GLN A 36 3.02 1.86 -0.27
C GLN A 36 2.50 1.63 -1.70
N ASN A 37 1.73 2.58 -2.24
CA ASN A 37 1.26 2.50 -3.63
C ASN A 37 2.41 2.55 -4.63
N LEU A 38 3.45 3.34 -4.34
CA LEU A 38 4.62 3.42 -5.22
C LEU A 38 5.39 2.10 -5.23
N ALA A 39 5.54 1.46 -4.07
CA ALA A 39 6.15 0.13 -3.97
C ALA A 39 5.41 -0.92 -4.81
N ARG A 40 4.06 -0.88 -4.85
CA ARG A 40 3.26 -1.79 -5.70
C ARG A 40 3.39 -1.51 -7.20
N LEU A 41 3.68 -0.27 -7.57
CA LEU A 41 3.86 0.13 -8.97
C LEU A 41 5.30 -0.07 -9.45
N ALA A 42 6.24 -0.35 -8.54
CA ALA A 42 7.64 -0.55 -8.85
C ALA A 42 7.87 -1.63 -9.93
N ASP A 43 7.07 -2.70 -9.92
CA ASP A 43 7.16 -3.77 -10.93
C ASP A 43 6.88 -3.27 -12.36
N GLY A 44 6.05 -2.24 -12.50
CA GLY A 44 5.76 -1.58 -13.78
C GLY A 44 6.80 -0.52 -14.18
N ILE A 45 7.67 -0.12 -13.26
CA ILE A 45 8.71 0.90 -13.50
C ILE A 45 9.98 0.19 -13.94
N GLY A 46 10.43 0.46 -15.17
CA GLY A 46 11.72 0.00 -15.67
C GLY A 46 11.83 -1.50 -15.93
N GLN A 47 10.73 -2.22 -16.20
CA GLN A 47 10.75 -3.61 -16.68
C GLN A 47 11.66 -4.56 -15.86
N GLY A 48 11.55 -4.54 -14.54
CA GLY A 48 12.34 -5.40 -13.64
C GLY A 48 13.67 -4.82 -13.17
N LEU A 49 14.00 -3.58 -13.54
CA LEU A 49 15.18 -2.86 -13.01
C LEU A 49 15.01 -2.40 -11.56
N VAL A 50 13.78 -2.35 -11.06
CA VAL A 50 13.47 -1.92 -9.70
C VAL A 50 13.16 -3.14 -8.83
N LYS A 51 13.81 -3.21 -7.66
CA LYS A 51 13.57 -4.27 -6.68
C LYS A 51 13.10 -3.66 -5.36
N ASN A 52 11.95 -4.11 -4.87
CA ASN A 52 11.47 -3.74 -3.55
C ASN A 52 12.26 -4.47 -2.46
N VAL A 53 12.67 -3.71 -1.46
CA VAL A 53 13.28 -4.21 -0.23
C VAL A 53 12.71 -3.47 0.97
N HIS A 54 12.80 -4.09 2.14
CA HIS A 54 12.39 -3.51 3.41
C HIS A 54 13.34 -3.91 4.53
N MET A 55 13.30 -3.18 5.65
CA MET A 55 14.02 -3.59 6.86
C MET A 55 13.23 -4.68 7.58
N ARG A 56 13.86 -5.84 7.79
CA ARG A 56 13.26 -6.99 8.46
C ARG A 56 13.00 -6.69 9.94
N PHE A 57 11.95 -7.32 10.44
CA PHE A 57 11.55 -7.32 11.84
C PHE A 57 10.91 -8.68 12.14
N THR A 58 10.87 -9.02 13.43
CA THR A 58 10.10 -10.16 13.93
C THR A 58 8.99 -9.65 14.83
N ALA A 59 7.84 -10.30 14.80
CA ALA A 59 6.73 -10.04 15.70
C ALA A 59 6.49 -11.30 16.53
N THR A 60 6.62 -11.18 17.84
CA THR A 60 6.32 -12.23 18.81
C THR A 60 5.06 -11.84 19.56
N ARG A 61 4.06 -12.71 19.56
CA ARG A 61 2.88 -12.53 20.42
C ARG A 61 3.32 -12.82 21.85
N LYS A 62 3.02 -11.94 22.80
CA LYS A 62 3.20 -12.27 24.21
C LYS A 62 2.11 -13.29 24.60
N ASP A 63 2.54 -14.46 25.04
CA ASP A 63 1.66 -15.45 25.66
C ASP A 63 1.46 -15.08 27.16
N GLY A 64 0.24 -14.68 27.54
CA GLY A 64 -0.21 -14.42 28.94
C GLY A 64 0.08 -13.00 29.46
N GLU A 65 -0.77 -12.30 30.21
CA GLU A 65 -1.75 -12.68 31.24
C GLU A 65 -3.04 -11.85 31.07
N ASP A 66 -4.07 -12.45 30.49
CA ASP A 66 -5.50 -12.13 30.68
C ASP A 66 -6.21 -12.93 29.61
N GLY A 67 -7.00 -13.93 30.00
CA GLY A 67 -7.73 -14.84 29.10
C GLY A 67 -8.87 -14.15 28.33
N ARG A 68 -8.61 -13.00 27.72
CA ARG A 68 -9.51 -12.33 26.79
C ARG A 68 -9.11 -12.75 25.40
N GLU A 69 -9.83 -13.74 24.88
CA GLU A 69 -9.88 -14.12 23.46
C GLU A 69 -10.54 -13.01 22.62
N ASP A 70 -10.10 -11.77 22.80
CA ASP A 70 -10.55 -10.69 21.92
C ASP A 70 -9.60 -10.66 20.71
N ASP A 71 -10.19 -10.82 19.52
CA ASP A 71 -9.57 -10.82 18.19
C ASP A 71 -8.80 -9.53 17.81
N ASP A 72 -8.29 -8.75 18.77
CA ASP A 72 -7.49 -7.56 18.52
C ASP A 72 -6.03 -7.96 18.21
N ALA A 73 -5.84 -8.41 16.97
CA ALA A 73 -4.59 -8.87 16.36
C ALA A 73 -3.49 -7.79 16.21
N GLY A 74 -3.32 -6.92 17.20
CA GLY A 74 -2.28 -5.89 17.25
C GLY A 74 -1.96 -5.33 18.63
N ALA A 75 -2.71 -5.70 19.69
CA ALA A 75 -2.48 -5.17 21.03
C ALA A 75 -1.23 -5.76 21.71
N ASP A 76 -0.91 -7.04 21.47
CA ASP A 76 0.08 -7.78 22.26
C ASP A 76 1.26 -8.34 21.45
N GLU A 77 1.47 -7.87 20.23
CA GLU A 77 2.66 -8.20 19.45
C GLU A 77 3.85 -7.33 19.89
N GLU A 78 4.91 -7.96 20.37
CA GLU A 78 6.21 -7.35 20.61
C GLU A 78 7.05 -7.44 19.32
N ILE A 79 7.58 -6.31 18.86
CA ILE A 79 8.31 -6.23 17.60
C ILE A 79 9.78 -5.98 17.86
N THR A 80 10.61 -6.84 17.27
CA THR A 80 12.07 -6.69 17.28
C THR A 80 12.56 -6.31 15.90
N PHE A 81 13.20 -5.14 15.79
CA PHE A 81 13.84 -4.69 14.55
C PHE A 81 15.16 -5.43 14.36
N LEU A 82 15.30 -6.13 13.24
CA LEU A 82 16.51 -6.93 12.96
C LEU A 82 17.63 -6.12 12.31
N TYR A 83 17.32 -4.91 11.82
CA TYR A 83 18.25 -4.05 11.07
C TYR A 83 18.88 -4.74 9.84
N GLU A 84 18.21 -5.76 9.32
CA GLU A 84 18.62 -6.50 8.13
C GLU A 84 17.73 -6.12 6.95
N VAL A 85 18.29 -6.01 5.74
CA VAL A 85 17.51 -5.76 4.52
C VAL A 85 16.94 -7.09 3.99
N GLY A 86 15.63 -7.14 3.79
CA GLY A 86 14.91 -8.26 3.18
C GLY A 86 14.22 -7.85 1.88
N GLU A 87 14.01 -8.81 0.99
CA GLU A 87 13.28 -8.59 -0.26
C GLU A 87 11.77 -8.41 -0.02
N GLY A 88 11.12 -7.69 -0.92
CA GLY A 88 9.68 -7.45 -0.90
C GLY A 88 9.28 -6.15 -0.22
N VAL A 89 7.97 -5.93 -0.12
CA VAL A 89 7.36 -4.72 0.46
C VAL A 89 7.00 -4.98 1.91
N ALA A 90 7.25 -4.00 2.78
CA ALA A 90 6.81 -4.09 4.17
C ALA A 90 5.28 -4.23 4.26
N HIS A 91 4.81 -5.28 4.92
CA HIS A 91 3.38 -5.61 4.98
C HIS A 91 2.54 -4.64 5.82
N ARG A 92 3.14 -3.98 6.82
CA ARG A 92 2.46 -3.04 7.73
C ARG A 92 3.37 -1.90 8.16
N SER A 93 2.76 -0.78 8.55
CA SER A 93 3.45 0.29 9.27
C SER A 93 3.50 -0.06 10.75
N TYR A 94 4.70 -0.09 11.33
CA TYR A 94 4.90 -0.42 12.74
C TYR A 94 4.94 0.82 13.65
N GLY A 95 4.43 1.96 13.16
CA GLY A 95 4.42 3.22 13.92
C GLY A 95 3.73 3.09 15.29
N LEU A 96 2.65 2.31 15.39
CA LEU A 96 1.96 2.07 16.65
C LEU A 96 2.78 1.22 17.64
N ASN A 97 3.60 0.30 17.14
CA ASN A 97 4.51 -0.48 17.98
C ASN A 97 5.67 0.39 18.48
N VAL A 98 6.20 1.27 17.63
CA VAL A 98 7.21 2.26 18.04
C VAL A 98 6.64 3.22 19.10
N ALA A 99 5.38 3.64 18.97
CA ALA A 99 4.68 4.43 19.98
C ALA A 99 4.59 3.70 21.33
N ARG A 100 4.35 2.39 21.32
CA ARG A 100 4.35 1.55 22.53
C ARG A 100 5.73 1.50 23.18
N LEU A 101 6.79 1.29 22.38
CA LEU A 101 8.18 1.33 22.86
C LEU A 101 8.54 2.70 23.47
N ALA A 102 8.00 3.79 22.91
CA ALA A 102 8.13 5.14 23.43
C ALA A 102 7.26 5.42 24.67
N ARG A 103 6.59 4.41 25.23
CA ARG A 103 5.70 4.49 26.42
C ARG A 103 4.54 5.47 26.25
N ILE A 104 4.01 5.62 25.03
CA ILE A 104 2.76 6.34 24.80
C ILE A 104 1.62 5.60 25.52
N PRO A 105 0.68 6.31 26.19
CA PRO A 105 -0.41 5.67 26.93
C PRO A 105 -1.22 4.71 26.06
N ARG A 106 -1.52 3.52 26.59
CA ARG A 106 -2.23 2.44 25.87
C ARG A 106 -3.54 2.92 25.22
N LYS A 107 -4.35 3.69 25.94
CA LYS A 107 -5.60 4.28 25.43
C LYS A 107 -5.40 5.13 24.16
N VAL A 108 -4.29 5.86 24.06
CA VAL A 108 -3.98 6.68 22.87
C VAL A 108 -3.63 5.79 21.68
N ILE A 109 -2.87 4.72 21.92
CA ILE A 109 -2.49 3.74 20.90
C ILE A 109 -3.72 2.99 20.39
N GLU A 110 -4.64 2.59 21.27
CA GLU A 110 -5.90 1.92 20.92
C GLU A 110 -6.78 2.79 20.00
N VAL A 111 -6.95 4.07 20.34
CA VAL A 111 -7.69 5.02 19.49
C VAL A 111 -7.00 5.20 18.14
N ALA A 112 -5.67 5.31 18.12
CA ALA A 112 -4.90 5.43 16.88
C ALA A 112 -5.01 4.16 16.01
N ALA A 113 -5.01 2.97 16.61
CA ALA A 113 -5.21 1.70 15.92
C ALA A 113 -6.60 1.63 15.26
N GLN A 114 -7.65 2.02 16.01
CA GLN A 114 -9.00 2.11 15.46
C GLN A 114 -9.06 3.08 14.28
N LYS A 115 -8.52 4.29 14.42
CA LYS A 115 -8.53 5.29 13.33
C LYS A 115 -7.75 4.83 12.11
N SER A 116 -6.63 4.15 12.31
CA SER A 116 -5.86 3.57 11.21
C SER A 116 -6.68 2.55 10.43
N ARG A 117 -7.42 1.67 11.12
CA ARG A 117 -8.30 0.68 10.48
C ARG A 117 -9.44 1.33 9.71
N GLU A 118 -10.10 2.32 10.30
CA GLU A 118 -11.18 3.08 9.65
C GLU A 118 -10.68 3.73 8.34
N MET A 119 -9.53 4.41 8.38
CA MET A 119 -8.95 5.04 7.18
C MET A 119 -8.58 4.02 6.10
N GLU A 120 -8.03 2.86 6.47
CA GLU A 120 -7.71 1.80 5.51
C GLU A 120 -8.96 1.24 4.82
N GLN A 121 -10.03 1.00 5.60
CA GLN A 121 -11.32 0.55 5.08
C GLN A 121 -11.93 1.58 4.13
N ASP A 122 -11.89 2.87 4.48
CA ASP A 122 -12.37 3.96 3.64
C ASP A 122 -11.63 4.03 2.31
N VAL A 123 -10.29 3.94 2.34
CA VAL A 123 -9.46 3.92 1.13
C VAL A 123 -9.80 2.70 0.26
N ARG A 124 -9.98 1.52 0.86
CA ARG A 124 -10.34 0.28 0.15
C ARG A 124 -11.74 0.38 -0.47
N ALA A 125 -12.72 0.91 0.26
CA ALA A 125 -14.09 1.10 -0.22
C ALA A 125 -14.14 2.09 -1.39
N ARG A 126 -13.39 3.21 -1.31
CA ARG A 126 -13.27 4.17 -2.42
C ARG A 126 -12.70 3.52 -3.68
N ARG A 127 -11.67 2.68 -3.53
CA ARG A 127 -11.09 1.92 -4.67
C ARG A 127 -12.11 0.99 -5.31
N LEU A 128 -12.81 0.18 -4.50
CA LEU A 128 -13.83 -0.75 -5.00
C LEU A 128 -14.96 -0.04 -5.75
N ARG A 129 -15.43 1.11 -5.24
CA ARG A 129 -16.43 1.93 -5.93
C ARG A 129 -15.88 2.48 -7.26
N GLY A 130 -14.62 2.92 -7.29
CA GLY A 130 -13.96 3.37 -8.51
C GLY A 130 -13.89 2.27 -9.58
N THR A 131 -13.45 1.07 -9.19
CA THR A 131 -13.38 -0.08 -10.12
C THR A 131 -14.77 -0.52 -10.59
N ALA A 132 -15.78 -0.52 -9.71
CA ALA A 132 -17.15 -0.88 -10.08
C ALA A 132 -17.73 0.11 -11.10
N ARG A 133 -17.48 1.42 -10.95
CA ARG A 133 -17.88 2.43 -11.94
C ARG A 133 -17.22 2.20 -13.30
N LEU A 134 -15.90 1.98 -13.32
CA LEU A 134 -15.18 1.70 -14.56
C LEU A 134 -15.72 0.45 -15.27
N LEU A 135 -16.03 -0.61 -14.52
CA LEU A 135 -16.64 -1.82 -15.09
C LEU A 135 -18.04 -1.54 -15.65
N SER A 136 -18.86 -0.77 -14.92
CA SER A 136 -20.18 -0.34 -15.40
C SER A 136 -20.08 0.48 -16.68
N ASP A 137 -19.14 1.42 -16.76
CA ASP A 137 -18.92 2.27 -17.93
C ASP A 137 -18.46 1.43 -19.14
N VAL A 138 -17.57 0.46 -18.94
CA VAL A 138 -17.11 -0.46 -19.99
C VAL A 138 -18.25 -1.37 -20.47
N LEU A 139 -19.12 -1.83 -19.57
CA LEU A 139 -20.28 -2.65 -19.93
C LEU A 139 -21.34 -1.83 -20.68
N GLN A 140 -21.59 -0.58 -20.28
CA GLN A 140 -22.51 0.32 -20.97
C GLN A 140 -21.96 0.79 -22.33
N SER A 141 -20.64 0.97 -22.45
CA SER A 141 -19.97 1.34 -23.70
C SER A 141 -19.95 0.23 -24.77
N LYS A 142 -20.32 -1.02 -24.42
CA LYS A 142 -20.16 -2.20 -25.29
C LYS A 142 -21.43 -2.72 -25.94
N THR A 143 -22.62 -2.19 -25.66
CA THR A 143 -23.84 -2.66 -26.33
C THR A 143 -23.92 -2.19 -27.79
N ASP A 144 -23.64 -0.91 -28.05
CA ASP A 144 -23.78 -0.36 -29.42
C ASP A 144 -22.66 -0.80 -30.38
N GLN A 145 -21.47 -1.12 -29.83
CA GLN A 145 -20.34 -1.61 -30.64
C GLN A 145 -20.41 -3.11 -30.93
N LEU A 146 -21.05 -3.91 -30.06
CA LEU A 146 -21.23 -5.35 -30.31
C LEU A 146 -22.22 -5.58 -31.45
N GLU A 147 -23.34 -4.84 -31.48
CA GLU A 147 -24.33 -4.94 -32.56
C GLU A 147 -23.74 -4.53 -33.90
N HIS A 148 -22.90 -3.50 -33.92
CA HIS A 148 -22.16 -3.10 -35.14
C HIS A 148 -21.15 -4.16 -35.61
N LEU A 149 -20.46 -4.84 -34.69
CA LEU A 149 -19.54 -5.93 -35.01
C LEU A 149 -20.26 -7.20 -35.50
N MET A 150 -21.41 -7.53 -34.91
CA MET A 150 -22.23 -8.66 -35.35
C MET A 150 -22.84 -8.41 -36.74
N SER A 151 -23.34 -7.20 -37.00
CA SER A 151 -23.85 -6.78 -38.31
C SER A 151 -22.79 -6.89 -39.42
N ASN A 152 -21.53 -6.57 -39.12
CA ASN A 152 -20.43 -6.70 -40.07
C ASN A 152 -19.98 -8.14 -40.32
N ILE A 153 -20.23 -9.07 -39.39
CA ILE A 153 -19.90 -10.50 -39.53
C ILE A 153 -21.02 -11.25 -40.28
N GLU A 154 -22.29 -10.84 -40.14
CA GLU A 154 -23.42 -11.42 -40.88
C GLU A 154 -23.50 -10.98 -42.35
N GLN A 155 -22.73 -9.96 -42.75
CA GLN A 155 -22.61 -9.48 -44.13
C GLN A 155 -21.45 -10.11 -44.93
N LEU A 156 -20.74 -11.08 -44.33
CA LEU A 156 -19.75 -11.95 -44.99
C LEU A 156 -20.33 -13.36 -45.19
#